data_AF-A0A7V8FQM5-F1
#
_entry.id   AF-A0A7V8FQM5-F1
#
_cell.length_a   1.000
_cell.length_b   1.000
_cell.length_c   1.000
_cell.angle_alpha   90.00
_cell.angle_beta   90.00
_cell.angle_gamma   90.00
#
_symmetry.space_group_name_H-M   'P 1'
#
loop_
_entity.id
_entity.type
_entity.pdbx_description
1 polymer ?
#
loop_
_entity_poly.entity_id
_entity_poly.type
_entity_poly.pdbx_seq_one_letter_code
_entity_poly.pdbx_strand_id
1 'polypeptide(L)'
;MHKVLSSYDILGGPATFNVRYTTQKFHDDNPKTYRAFYDALAEAEAFVKADKGAAADVFIRVQQSKLPRELVLRIIEDPENDFTVAPQRTLVYAQELHRLGVLKNGAQSWRDYFFADAYVRPGS
;
A
#
# COMPACT_ATOMS: atom_id res chain seq x y z
N MET A 1 -17.22 17.51 -7.45
CA MET A 1 -17.46 16.35 -6.55
C MET A 1 -17.73 16.89 -5.17
N HIS A 2 -18.68 16.31 -4.45
CA HIS A 2 -18.91 16.59 -3.03
C HIS A 2 -18.58 15.32 -2.26
N LYS A 3 -17.57 15.38 -1.38
CA LYS A 3 -17.14 14.25 -0.55
C LYS A 3 -18.09 14.13 0.64
N VAL A 4 -18.79 12.99 0.74
CA VAL A 4 -19.75 12.72 1.81
C VAL A 4 -19.07 12.05 3.01
N LEU A 5 -18.08 11.18 2.77
CA LEU A 5 -17.37 10.41 3.79
C LEU A 5 -16.04 9.88 3.24
N SER A 6 -14.96 9.90 4.02
CA SER A 6 -13.70 9.19 3.75
C SER A 6 -13.60 7.89 4.53
N SER A 7 -12.91 6.88 3.99
CA SER A 7 -12.49 5.73 4.80
C SER A 7 -11.56 6.17 5.94
N TYR A 8 -10.79 7.24 5.76
CA TYR A 8 -9.90 7.79 6.77
C TYR A 8 -10.68 8.43 7.94
N ASP A 9 -11.88 8.94 7.71
CA ASP A 9 -12.77 9.47 8.76
C ASP A 9 -13.29 8.33 9.65
N ILE A 10 -13.62 7.17 9.04
CA ILE A 10 -14.06 5.98 9.78
C ILE A 10 -12.89 5.38 10.54
N LEU A 11 -11.76 5.23 9.86
CA LEU A 11 -10.63 4.53 10.44
C LEU A 11 -9.96 5.41 11.47
N GLY A 12 -9.89 6.74 11.32
CA GLY A 12 -9.15 7.66 12.20
C GLY A 12 -7.75 8.04 11.69
N GLY A 13 -7.55 8.13 10.37
CA GLY A 13 -6.27 8.50 9.74
C GLY A 13 -5.90 7.66 8.50
N PRO A 14 -4.77 7.98 7.83
CA PRO A 14 -4.31 7.26 6.64
C PRO A 14 -4.21 5.76 6.87
N ALA A 15 -4.73 4.98 5.93
CA ALA A 15 -4.79 3.54 6.03
C ALA A 15 -4.40 2.87 4.71
N THR A 16 -3.71 1.74 4.82
CA THR A 16 -3.33 0.93 3.67
C THR A 16 -4.57 0.31 3.04
N PHE A 17 -4.85 0.72 1.80
CA PHE A 17 -5.95 0.14 1.01
C PHE A 17 -5.51 -1.11 0.24
N ASN A 18 -4.28 -1.16 -0.26
CA ASN A 18 -3.74 -2.28 -1.02
C ASN A 18 -2.43 -2.78 -0.43
N VAL A 19 -2.25 -4.11 -0.45
CA VAL A 19 -1.00 -4.77 -0.11
C VAL A 19 -0.49 -5.61 -1.28
N ARG A 20 0.81 -5.89 -1.30
CA ARG A 20 1.40 -6.97 -2.11
C ARG A 20 1.66 -8.14 -1.17
N TYR A 21 1.29 -9.34 -1.59
CA TYR A 21 1.42 -10.53 -0.77
C TYR A 21 2.00 -11.68 -1.58
N THR A 22 2.64 -12.60 -0.87
CA THR A 22 3.11 -13.90 -1.39
C THR A 22 3.06 -14.91 -0.25
N THR A 23 3.29 -16.18 -0.55
CA THR A 23 3.37 -17.22 0.48
C THR A 23 4.70 -17.13 1.23
N GLN A 24 4.70 -17.51 2.51
CA GLN A 24 5.94 -17.61 3.29
C GLN A 24 6.96 -18.55 2.62
N LYS A 25 6.50 -19.69 2.09
CA LYS A 25 7.37 -20.63 1.35
C LYS A 25 8.09 -19.95 0.19
N PHE A 26 7.39 -19.16 -0.63
CA PHE A 26 8.04 -18.47 -1.75
C PHE A 26 9.07 -17.45 -1.27
N HIS A 27 8.74 -16.67 -0.24
CA HIS A 27 9.66 -15.73 0.40
C HIS A 27 10.93 -16.43 0.87
N ASP A 28 10.78 -17.50 1.67
CA ASP A 28 11.89 -18.23 2.30
C ASP A 28 12.75 -18.97 1.27
N ASP A 29 12.14 -19.54 0.22
CA ASP A 29 12.84 -20.26 -0.84
C ASP A 29 13.52 -19.32 -1.86
N ASN A 30 13.09 -18.06 -1.97
CA ASN A 30 13.55 -17.12 -3.00
C ASN A 30 14.00 -15.76 -2.43
N PRO A 31 14.91 -15.73 -1.44
CA PRO A 31 15.24 -14.51 -0.71
C PRO A 31 15.81 -13.41 -1.62
N LYS A 32 16.60 -13.78 -2.65
CA LYS A 32 17.15 -12.80 -3.61
C LYS A 32 16.06 -12.16 -4.48
N THR A 33 15.13 -12.98 -4.97
CA THR A 33 14.03 -12.52 -5.82
C THR A 33 13.07 -11.64 -5.02
N TYR A 34 12.72 -12.07 -3.80
CA TYR A 34 11.89 -11.29 -2.91
C TYR A 34 12.53 -9.94 -2.59
N ARG A 35 13.82 -9.95 -2.24
CA ARG A 35 14.55 -8.72 -1.92
C ARG A 35 14.58 -7.74 -3.09
N ALA A 36 14.94 -8.22 -4.29
CA ALA A 36 14.95 -7.40 -5.49
C ALA A 36 13.57 -6.80 -5.79
N PHE A 37 12.49 -7.57 -5.59
CA PHE A 37 11.13 -7.07 -5.78
C PHE A 37 10.74 -6.01 -4.73
N TYR A 38 11.07 -6.23 -3.46
CA TYR A 38 10.77 -5.27 -2.39
C TYR A 38 11.57 -3.97 -2.57
N ASP A 39 12.85 -4.06 -2.91
CA ASP A 39 13.69 -2.88 -3.18
C ASP A 39 13.15 -2.10 -4.39
N ALA A 40 12.68 -2.78 -5.44
CA ALA A 40 12.03 -2.12 -6.58
C ALA A 40 10.72 -1.39 -6.20
N LEU A 41 9.94 -1.92 -5.24
CA LEU A 41 8.77 -1.20 -4.71
C LEU A 41 9.18 0.06 -3.95
N ALA A 42 10.26 0.01 -3.18
CA ALA A 42 10.79 1.17 -2.46
C ALA A 42 11.33 2.24 -3.44
N GLU A 43 12.00 1.82 -4.52
CA GLU A 43 12.42 2.71 -5.61
C GLU A 43 11.20 3.35 -6.31
N ALA A 44 10.15 2.58 -6.58
CA ALA A 44 8.92 3.09 -7.18
C ALA A 44 8.23 4.12 -6.28
N GLU A 45 8.16 3.89 -4.97
CA GLU A 45 7.69 4.90 -4.00
C GLU A 45 8.51 6.19 -4.10
N ALA A 46 9.85 6.08 -4.07
CA ALA A 46 10.73 7.24 -4.14
C ALA A 46 10.53 8.02 -5.46
N PHE A 47 10.41 7.30 -6.58
CA PHE A 47 10.13 7.88 -7.89
C PHE A 47 8.80 8.65 -7.92
N VAL A 48 7.70 8.04 -7.46
CA VAL A 48 6.38 8.69 -7.46
C VAL A 48 6.38 9.94 -6.57
N LYS A 49 7.07 9.89 -5.43
CA LYS A 49 7.18 11.05 -4.52
C LYS A 49 8.02 12.18 -5.13
N ALA A 50 9.08 11.84 -5.87
CA ALA A 50 9.96 12.80 -6.51
C ALA A 50 9.33 13.46 -7.75
N ASP A 51 8.60 12.70 -8.56
CA ASP A 51 7.99 13.20 -9.80
C ASP A 51 6.62 12.56 -10.08
N LYS A 52 5.58 13.19 -9.55
CA LYS A 52 4.19 12.77 -9.75
C LYS A 52 3.74 12.91 -11.21
N GLY A 53 4.30 13.87 -11.95
CA GLY A 53 4.01 14.09 -13.36
C GLY A 53 4.50 12.92 -14.21
N ALA A 54 5.77 12.55 -14.04
CA ALA A 54 6.35 11.39 -14.71
C ALA A 54 5.64 10.09 -14.29
N ALA A 55 5.24 9.96 -13.02
CA ALA A 55 4.44 8.82 -12.57
C ALA A 55 3.09 8.71 -13.30
N ALA A 56 2.38 9.84 -13.50
CA ALA A 56 1.14 9.86 -14.28
C ALA A 56 1.38 9.43 -15.74
N ASP A 57 2.45 9.92 -16.35
CA ASP A 57 2.82 9.58 -17.73
C ASP A 57 3.18 8.09 -17.88
N VAL A 58 3.91 7.53 -16.91
CA VAL A 58 4.21 6.09 -16.86
C VAL A 58 2.92 5.29 -16.73
N PHE A 59 2.00 5.67 -15.84
CA PHE A 59 0.72 4.98 -15.67
C PHE A 59 -0.08 4.94 -16.97
N ILE A 60 -0.25 6.08 -17.64
CA ILE A 60 -1.02 6.17 -18.89
C ILE A 60 -0.39 5.29 -19.98
N ARG A 61 0.93 5.38 -20.13
CA ARG A 61 1.68 4.61 -21.13
C ARG A 61 1.62 3.11 -20.85
N VAL A 62 1.84 2.67 -19.61
CA VAL A 62 1.92 1.23 -19.27
C VAL A 62 0.53 0.60 -19.26
N GLN A 63 -0.47 1.28 -18.69
CA GLN A 63 -1.84 0.77 -18.62
C GLN A 63 -2.65 1.02 -19.88
N GLN A 64 -2.10 1.72 -20.89
CA GLN A 64 -2.82 2.15 -22.09
C GLN A 64 -4.13 2.89 -21.71
N SER A 65 -4.06 3.71 -20.65
CA SER A 65 -5.22 4.35 -20.06
C SER A 65 -5.80 5.40 -21.00
N LYS A 66 -7.13 5.45 -21.09
CA LYS A 66 -7.87 6.50 -21.82
C LYS A 66 -8.25 7.69 -20.94
N LEU A 67 -7.87 7.67 -19.66
CA LEU A 67 -8.15 8.77 -18.74
C LEU A 67 -7.35 10.01 -19.14
N PRO A 68 -7.93 11.22 -19.03
CA PRO A 68 -7.18 12.45 -19.22
C PRO A 68 -5.98 12.50 -18.27
N ARG A 69 -4.83 12.97 -18.76
CA ARG A 69 -3.60 13.06 -17.97
C ARG A 69 -3.79 13.88 -16.70
N GLU A 70 -4.53 14.98 -16.81
CA GLU A 70 -4.85 15.89 -15.72
C GLU A 70 -5.72 15.23 -14.64
N LEU A 71 -6.54 14.25 -15.01
CA LEU A 71 -7.29 13.47 -14.02
C LEU A 71 -6.37 12.51 -13.27
N VAL A 72 -5.50 11.78 -13.98
CA VAL A 72 -4.53 10.86 -13.37
C VAL A 72 -3.59 11.61 -12.43
N LEU A 73 -3.05 12.75 -12.87
CA LEU A 73 -2.16 13.57 -12.05
C LEU A 73 -2.87 14.07 -10.79
N ARG A 74 -4.11 14.58 -10.91
CA ARG A 74 -4.89 15.01 -9.74
C ARG A 74 -5.13 13.88 -8.73
N ILE A 75 -5.30 12.64 -9.17
CA ILE A 75 -5.42 11.49 -8.28
C ILE A 75 -4.09 11.23 -7.56
N ILE A 76 -2.97 11.25 -8.27
CA ILE A 76 -1.63 11.02 -7.69
C ILE A 76 -1.23 12.16 -6.73
N GLU A 77 -1.69 13.38 -6.99
CA GLU A 77 -1.46 14.56 -6.15
C GLU A 77 -2.40 14.68 -4.96
N ASP A 78 -3.49 13.90 -4.93
CA ASP A 78 -4.43 13.91 -3.81
C ASP A 78 -3.70 13.52 -2.52
N PRO A 79 -3.71 14.36 -1.46
CA PRO A 79 -3.02 14.07 -0.21
C PRO A 79 -3.57 12.84 0.52
N GLU A 80 -4.77 12.35 0.17
CA GLU A 80 -5.27 11.07 0.67
C GLU A 80 -4.63 9.85 -0.02
N ASN A 81 -3.88 10.03 -1.11
CA ASN A 81 -3.16 8.95 -1.80
C ASN A 81 -1.67 8.97 -1.44
N ASP A 82 -1.27 8.16 -0.45
CA ASP A 82 0.13 7.91 -0.12
C ASP A 82 0.63 6.61 -0.76
N PHE A 83 1.58 6.72 -1.69
CA PHE A 83 2.27 5.58 -2.28
C PHE A 83 3.46 5.22 -1.40
N THR A 84 3.29 4.22 -0.54
CA THR A 84 4.29 3.81 0.45
C THR A 84 4.39 2.30 0.59
N VAL A 85 5.59 1.79 0.86
CA VAL A 85 5.80 0.37 1.24
C VAL A 85 5.61 0.14 2.74
N ALA A 86 5.46 1.20 3.55
CA ALA A 86 5.21 1.08 4.98
C ALA A 86 3.71 0.88 5.24
N PRO A 87 3.30 -0.18 5.97
CA PRO A 87 1.89 -0.41 6.25
C PRO A 87 1.35 0.65 7.21
N GLN A 88 0.12 1.11 6.95
CA GLN A 88 -0.56 2.14 7.71
C GLN A 88 -1.89 1.59 8.23
N ARG A 89 -2.03 1.57 9.56
CA ARG A 89 -3.25 1.27 10.31
C ARG A 89 -3.92 -0.04 9.89
N THR A 90 -3.11 -1.01 9.49
CA THR A 90 -3.57 -2.33 9.04
C THR A 90 -4.10 -3.17 10.20
N LEU A 91 -3.62 -2.93 11.43
CA LEU A 91 -4.04 -3.69 12.60
C LEU A 91 -5.54 -3.50 12.91
N VAL A 92 -6.09 -2.32 12.62
CA VAL A 92 -7.53 -2.04 12.79
C VAL A 92 -8.38 -3.03 12.00
N TYR A 93 -7.99 -3.30 10.74
CA TYR A 93 -8.68 -4.30 9.92
C TYR A 93 -8.51 -5.71 10.48
N ALA A 94 -7.30 -6.10 10.88
CA ALA A 94 -7.06 -7.44 11.43
C ALA A 94 -7.90 -7.68 12.70
N GLN A 95 -8.00 -6.68 13.57
CA GLN A 95 -8.81 -6.74 14.79
C GLN A 95 -10.32 -6.82 14.49
N GLU A 96 -10.82 -5.97 13.60
CA GLU A 96 -12.25 -5.99 13.23
C GLU A 96 -12.64 -7.27 12.49
N LEU A 97 -11.81 -7.76 11.56
CA LEU A 97 -12.07 -9.00 10.84
C LEU A 97 -12.03 -10.23 11.77
N HIS A 98 -11.18 -10.23 12.79
CA HIS A 98 -11.21 -11.26 13.84
C HIS A 98 -12.47 -11.15 14.70
N ARG A 99 -12.85 -9.93 15.13
CA ARG A 99 -14.08 -9.69 15.91
C ARG A 99 -15.34 -10.14 15.16
N LEU A 100 -15.37 -9.97 13.84
CA LEU A 100 -16.45 -10.42 12.97
C LEU A 100 -16.41 -11.92 12.64
N GLY A 101 -15.39 -12.66 13.10
CA GLY A 101 -15.23 -14.09 12.85
C GLY A 101 -14.73 -14.45 11.45
N VAL A 102 -14.29 -13.46 10.66
CA VAL A 102 -13.68 -13.69 9.32
C VAL A 102 -12.28 -14.27 9.47
N LEU A 103 -11.48 -13.70 10.37
CA LEU A 103 -10.19 -14.26 10.75
C LEU A 103 -10.36 -15.17 11.97
N LYS A 104 -9.78 -16.37 11.88
CA LYS A 104 -9.77 -17.33 13.01
C LYS A 104 -8.79 -16.93 14.11
N ASN A 105 -7.67 -16.32 13.72
CA ASN A 105 -6.60 -15.91 14.62
C ASN A 105 -6.57 -14.37 14.67
N GLY A 106 -6.42 -13.83 15.88
CA GLY A 106 -6.20 -12.40 16.06
C GLY A 106 -4.75 -12.00 15.82
N ALA A 107 -4.53 -10.75 15.41
CA ALA A 107 -3.22 -10.13 15.37
C ALA A 107 -3.08 -9.12 16.53
N GLN A 108 -1.90 -9.09 17.15
CA GLN A 108 -1.52 -8.11 18.17
C GLN A 108 -0.67 -6.99 17.55
N SER A 109 -0.02 -7.27 16.42
CA SER A 109 0.80 -6.33 15.69
C SER A 109 0.66 -6.54 14.18
N TRP A 110 0.86 -5.48 13.40
CA TRP A 110 1.04 -5.63 11.96
C TRP A 110 2.24 -6.52 11.60
N ARG A 111 3.23 -6.61 12.51
CA ARG A 111 4.36 -7.53 12.39
C ARG A 111 3.96 -9.01 12.46
N ASP A 112 2.73 -9.33 12.86
CA ASP A 112 2.28 -10.72 12.89
C ASP A 112 1.94 -11.25 11.47
N TYR A 113 1.80 -10.35 10.48
CA TYR A 113 1.37 -10.70 9.12
C TYR A 113 2.09 -9.94 7.99
N PHE A 114 3.13 -9.18 8.29
CA PHE A 114 4.07 -8.63 7.32
C PHE A 114 5.44 -9.30 7.46
N PHE A 115 6.20 -9.42 6.37
CA PHE A 115 7.57 -9.95 6.42
C PHE A 115 8.53 -8.94 7.11
N ALA A 116 9.60 -9.47 7.70
CA ALA A 116 10.56 -8.68 8.49
C ALA A 116 11.24 -7.54 7.71
N ASP A 117 11.39 -7.68 6.39
CA ASP A 117 11.90 -6.63 5.51
C ASP A 117 11.10 -5.33 5.59
N ALA A 118 9.79 -5.41 5.88
CA ALA A 118 8.95 -4.24 6.05
C ALA A 118 9.20 -3.50 7.38
N TYR A 119 9.87 -4.12 8.36
CA TYR A 119 10.04 -3.56 9.72
C TYR A 119 11.06 -2.43 9.78
N VAL A 120 11.87 -2.27 8.72
CA VAL A 120 12.86 -1.19 8.59
C VAL A 120 12.18 0.19 8.61
N ARG A 121 10.90 0.25 8.28
CA ARG A 121 10.09 1.48 8.31
C ARG A 121 9.02 1.38 9.40
N PRO A 122 8.65 2.50 10.05
CA PRO A 122 7.54 2.51 11.00
C PRO A 122 6.25 2.16 10.27
N GLY A 123 5.53 1.17 10.80
CA GLY A 123 4.24 0.74 10.28
C GLY A 123 3.19 0.62 11.39
N SER A 124 1.92 0.44 11.01
CA SER A 124 0.76 0.30 11.92
C SER A 124 -0.35 -0.57 11.35
#